data_AF-A0A0Q2N0B3-F1
#
_entry.id   AF-A0A0Q2N0B3-F1
#
_cell.length_a   1.000
_cell.length_b   1.000
_cell.length_c   1.000
_cell.angle_alpha   90.00
_cell.angle_beta   90.00
_cell.angle_gamma   90.00
#
_symmetry.space_group_name_H-M   'P 1'
#
loop_
_entity.id
_entity.type
_entity.pdbx_description
1 polymer ?
#
loop_
_entity_poly.entity_id
_entity_poly.type
_entity_poly.pdbx_seq_one_letter_code
_entity_poly.pdbx_strand_id
1 'polypeptide(L)'
;MDRKLKHLDFIQAVINRLSTNSFLLKGWSVVLISALFALSANNSNVKFIFLAYFPAIAFWALDGYFLALERGYRKLYEKVRIIDADEIDFSMDTREVQHGLNDWAAAFVSKTLIVFHGALVGSVLIVMFIQM
;
A
#
# COMPACT_ATOMS: atom_id res chain seq x y z
N MET A 1 -28.61 -3.56 -18.36
CA MET A 1 -28.36 -3.35 -16.91
C MET A 1 -27.31 -4.32 -16.37
N ASP A 2 -27.41 -5.61 -16.71
CA ASP A 2 -26.51 -6.68 -16.21
C ASP A 2 -25.03 -6.47 -16.54
N ARG A 3 -24.69 -6.00 -17.75
CA ARG A 3 -23.30 -5.73 -18.15
C ARG A 3 -22.63 -4.71 -17.23
N LYS A 4 -23.33 -3.62 -16.93
CA LYS A 4 -22.86 -2.56 -16.05
C LYS A 4 -22.61 -3.07 -14.64
N LEU A 5 -23.59 -3.76 -14.05
CA LEU A 5 -23.45 -4.36 -12.73
C LEU A 5 -22.25 -5.32 -12.69
N LYS A 6 -22.11 -6.16 -13.72
CA LYS A 6 -21.00 -7.11 -13.81
C LYS A 6 -19.63 -6.44 -13.93
N HIS A 7 -19.53 -5.34 -14.67
CA HIS A 7 -18.28 -4.57 -14.79
C HIS A 7 -17.91 -3.91 -13.47
N LEU A 8 -18.89 -3.31 -12.78
CA LEU A 8 -18.69 -2.75 -11.44
C LEU A 8 -18.24 -3.82 -10.44
N ASP A 9 -18.78 -5.05 -10.50
CA ASP A 9 -18.33 -6.18 -9.69
C ASP A 9 -16.87 -6.56 -9.95
N PHE A 10 -16.45 -6.59 -11.22
CA PHE A 10 -15.05 -6.86 -11.58
C PHE A 10 -14.11 -5.79 -11.03
N ILE A 11 -14.48 -4.52 -11.14
CA ILE A 11 -13.69 -3.41 -10.59
C ILE A 11 -13.63 -3.52 -9.05
N GLN A 12 -14.76 -3.78 -8.40
CA GLN A 12 -14.81 -3.96 -6.94
C GLN A 12 -13.98 -5.14 -6.47
N ALA A 13 -13.97 -6.26 -7.21
CA ALA A 13 -13.13 -7.41 -6.90
C ALA A 13 -11.63 -7.06 -6.92
N VAL A 14 -11.21 -6.23 -7.87
CA VAL A 14 -9.82 -5.71 -7.91
C VAL A 14 -9.53 -4.79 -6.73
N ILE A 15 -10.43 -3.85 -6.41
CA ILE A 15 -10.30 -2.96 -5.24
C ILE A 15 -10.13 -3.78 -3.95
N ASN A 16 -10.96 -4.81 -3.75
CA ASN A 16 -10.87 -5.69 -2.59
C ASN A 16 -9.52 -6.42 -2.54
N ARG A 17 -9.03 -6.94 -3.66
CA ARG A 17 -7.72 -7.59 -3.74
C ARG A 17 -6.58 -6.62 -3.39
N LEU A 18 -6.64 -5.38 -3.86
CA LEU A 18 -5.62 -4.36 -3.58
C LEU A 18 -5.62 -3.97 -2.09
N SER A 19 -6.80 -3.77 -1.50
CA SER A 19 -6.98 -3.52 -0.06
C SER A 19 -6.41 -4.66 0.79
N THR A 20 -6.71 -5.92 0.44
CA THR A 20 -6.15 -7.09 1.14
C THR A 20 -4.63 -7.15 1.04
N ASN A 21 -4.04 -6.90 -0.14
CA ASN A 21 -2.58 -6.87 -0.29
C ASN A 21 -1.93 -5.74 0.53
N SER A 22 -2.52 -4.53 0.53
CA SER A 22 -2.07 -3.41 1.38
C SER A 22 -2.09 -3.80 2.86
N PHE A 23 -3.16 -4.45 3.32
CA PHE A 23 -3.26 -4.92 4.70
C PHE A 23 -2.20 -5.99 5.04
N LEU A 24 -1.97 -6.95 4.16
CA LEU A 24 -0.94 -7.97 4.34
C LEU A 24 0.47 -7.37 4.44
N LEU A 25 0.79 -6.37 3.61
CA LEU A 25 2.08 -5.68 3.67
C LEU A 25 2.31 -5.02 5.04
N LYS A 26 1.28 -4.40 5.62
CA LYS A 26 1.33 -3.82 6.97
C LYS A 26 1.57 -4.89 8.05
N GLY A 27 0.97 -6.07 7.89
CA GLY A 27 1.25 -7.20 8.77
C GLY A 27 2.71 -7.66 8.67
N TRP A 28 3.20 -7.87 7.45
CA TRP A 28 4.57 -8.31 7.20
C TRP A 28 5.63 -7.28 7.64
N SER A 29 5.35 -5.99 7.53
CA SER A 29 6.25 -4.94 8.01
C SER A 29 6.43 -5.02 9.52
N VAL A 30 5.34 -5.19 10.28
CA VAL A 30 5.40 -5.35 11.74
C VAL A 30 6.19 -6.61 12.11
N VAL A 31 5.91 -7.75 11.47
CA VAL A 31 6.58 -9.02 11.75
C VAL A 31 8.08 -8.94 11.50
N LEU A 32 8.50 -8.47 10.31
CA LEU A 32 9.92 -8.44 9.95
C LEU A 32 10.72 -7.42 10.77
N ILE A 33 10.15 -6.24 11.04
CA ILE A 33 10.81 -5.24 11.90
C ILE A 33 10.95 -5.79 13.32
N SER A 34 9.91 -6.41 13.88
CA SER A 34 9.96 -7.00 15.23
C SER A 34 10.99 -8.13 15.33
N ALA A 35 11.08 -8.98 14.31
CA ALA A 35 12.10 -10.03 14.25
C ALA A 35 13.53 -9.46 14.24
N LEU A 36 13.76 -8.37 13.49
CA LEU A 36 15.05 -7.69 13.45
C LEU A 36 15.38 -6.99 14.77
N PHE A 37 14.39 -6.44 15.47
CA PHE A 37 14.59 -5.91 16.83
C PHE A 37 14.98 -7.01 17.83
N ALA A 38 14.27 -8.15 17.80
CA ALA A 38 14.60 -9.28 18.66
C ALA A 38 16.01 -9.81 18.37
N LEU A 39 16.42 -9.84 17.10
CA LEU A 39 17.78 -10.21 16.72
C LEU A 39 18.80 -9.19 17.24
N SER A 40 18.52 -7.89 17.13
CA SER A 40 19.36 -6.79 17.63
C SER A 40 19.62 -6.84 19.14
N ALA A 41 18.63 -7.30 19.93
CA ALA A 41 18.73 -7.28 21.39
C ALA A 41 19.70 -8.33 22.01
N ASN A 42 20.06 -9.40 21.28
CA ASN A 42 20.70 -10.61 21.83
C ASN A 42 22.26 -10.58 21.81
N ASN A 43 22.91 -9.50 22.30
CA ASN A 43 24.36 -9.27 22.14
C ASN A 43 24.84 -9.28 20.67
N SER A 44 23.91 -9.12 19.74
CA SER A 44 24.24 -9.00 18.33
C SER A 44 24.79 -7.60 18.06
N ASN A 45 25.57 -7.49 16.98
CA ASN A 45 26.14 -6.23 16.55
C ASN A 45 25.02 -5.20 16.38
N VAL A 46 25.00 -4.13 17.19
CA VAL A 46 23.98 -3.06 17.17
C VAL A 46 23.71 -2.54 15.75
N LYS A 47 24.69 -2.67 14.85
CA LYS A 47 24.54 -2.41 13.41
C LYS A 47 23.41 -3.19 12.72
N PHE A 48 22.91 -4.29 13.29
CA PHE A 48 21.77 -5.03 12.75
C PHE A 48 20.48 -4.21 12.77
N ILE A 49 20.36 -3.19 13.62
CA ILE A 49 19.19 -2.30 13.58
C ILE A 49 19.08 -1.53 12.26
N PHE A 50 20.20 -1.24 11.60
CA PHE A 50 20.18 -0.58 10.28
C PHE A 50 19.49 -1.46 9.23
N LEU A 51 19.49 -2.78 9.41
CA LEU A 51 18.80 -3.70 8.51
C LEU A 51 17.28 -3.56 8.61
N ALA A 52 16.73 -3.05 9.71
CA ALA A 52 15.29 -2.85 9.89
C ALA A 52 14.72 -1.69 9.04
N TYR A 53 15.54 -0.73 8.63
CA TYR A 53 15.10 0.33 7.72
C TYR A 53 14.77 -0.20 6.33
N PHE A 54 15.46 -1.25 5.87
CA PHE A 54 15.25 -1.82 4.55
C PHE A 54 13.80 -2.32 4.35
N PRO A 55 13.28 -3.27 5.16
CA PRO A 55 11.88 -3.69 5.03
C PRO A 55 10.91 -2.56 5.39
N ALA A 56 11.23 -1.67 6.34
CA ALA A 56 10.35 -0.55 6.69
C ALA A 56 10.08 0.37 5.49
N ILE A 57 11.13 0.80 4.78
CA ILE A 57 11.00 1.68 3.61
C ILE A 57 10.43 0.93 2.42
N ALA A 58 10.87 -0.32 2.18
CA ALA A 58 10.39 -1.12 1.06
C ALA A 58 8.88 -1.41 1.16
N PHE A 59 8.39 -1.78 2.34
CA PHE A 59 6.96 -2.03 2.52
C PHE A 59 6.13 -0.76 2.48
N TRP A 60 6.64 0.37 2.96
CA TRP A 60 5.97 1.65 2.79
C TRP A 60 5.82 2.02 1.31
N ALA A 61 6.88 1.83 0.51
CA ALA A 61 6.86 2.10 -0.92
C ALA A 61 5.83 1.22 -1.66
N LEU A 62 5.82 -0.08 -1.35
CA LEU A 62 4.88 -1.04 -1.93
C LEU A 62 3.43 -0.76 -1.50
N ASP A 63 3.20 -0.43 -0.23
CA ASP A 63 1.86 -0.08 0.25
C ASP A 63 1.33 1.20 -0.41
N GLY A 64 2.19 2.19 -0.63
CA GLY A 64 1.89 3.37 -1.44
C GLY A 64 1.48 3.01 -2.87
N TYR A 65 2.14 2.02 -3.47
CA TYR A 65 1.80 1.50 -4.80
C TYR A 65 0.42 0.82 -4.85
N PHE A 66 0.12 -0.06 -3.90
CA PHE A 66 -1.21 -0.68 -3.83
C PHE A 66 -2.32 0.35 -3.62
N LEU A 67 -2.09 1.35 -2.75
CA LEU A 67 -3.05 2.42 -2.50
C LEU A 67 -3.25 3.32 -3.72
N ALA A 68 -2.19 3.63 -4.48
CA ALA A 68 -2.30 4.41 -5.72
C ALA A 68 -3.12 3.67 -6.79
N LEU A 69 -2.84 2.37 -6.98
CA LEU A 69 -3.64 1.53 -7.86
C LEU A 69 -5.10 1.47 -7.42
N GLU A 70 -5.35 1.27 -6.12
CA GLU A 70 -6.70 1.21 -5.57
C GLU A 70 -7.49 2.49 -5.85
N ARG A 71 -6.86 3.66 -5.64
CA ARG A 71 -7.44 4.96 -5.98
C ARG A 71 -7.77 5.07 -7.47
N GLY A 72 -6.90 4.56 -8.35
CA GLY A 72 -7.17 4.50 -9.78
C GLY A 72 -8.38 3.62 -10.13
N TYR A 73 -8.49 2.44 -9.53
CA TYR A 73 -9.67 1.58 -9.74
C TYR A 73 -10.96 2.18 -9.14
N ARG A 74 -10.88 2.92 -8.03
CA ARG A 74 -12.02 3.70 -7.51
C ARG A 74 -12.47 4.78 -8.50
N LYS A 75 -11.53 5.50 -9.13
CA LYS A 75 -11.87 6.46 -10.20
C LYS A 75 -12.49 5.77 -11.41
N LEU A 76 -11.98 4.59 -11.81
CA LEU A 76 -12.58 3.79 -12.89
C LEU A 76 -14.01 3.36 -12.53
N TYR A 77 -14.25 2.94 -11.29
CA TYR A 77 -15.59 2.61 -10.79
C TYR A 77 -16.55 3.80 -10.93
N GLU A 78 -16.11 5.00 -10.49
CA GLU A 78 -16.89 6.24 -10.61
C GLU A 78 -17.15 6.62 -12.07
N LYS A 79 -16.23 6.34 -12.98
CA LYS A 79 -16.45 6.54 -14.43
C LYS A 79 -17.49 5.55 -14.96
N VAL A 80 -17.35 4.26 -14.67
CA VAL A 80 -18.24 3.21 -15.21
C VAL A 80 -19.66 3.31 -14.65
N ARG A 81 -19.85 3.79 -13.40
CA ARG A 81 -21.20 3.88 -12.81
C ARG A 81 -22.11 4.88 -13.52
N ILE A 82 -21.58 5.82 -14.31
CA ILE A 82 -22.39 6.81 -15.05
C ILE A 82 -22.55 6.47 -16.54
N ILE A 83 -21.81 5.49 -17.06
CA ILE A 83 -21.94 5.02 -18.45
C ILE A 83 -23.28 4.27 -18.63
N ASP A 84 -23.88 4.42 -19.80
CA ASP A 84 -25.10 3.70 -20.17
C ASP A 84 -24.83 2.21 -20.32
N ALA A 85 -25.80 1.38 -19.92
CA ALA A 85 -25.57 -0.05 -19.77
C ALA A 85 -25.23 -0.78 -21.09
N ASP A 86 -25.61 -0.19 -22.23
CA ASP A 86 -25.36 -0.75 -23.56
C ASP A 86 -23.96 -0.40 -24.09
N GLU A 87 -23.35 0.66 -23.56
CA GLU A 87 -22.01 1.15 -23.92
C GLU A 87 -20.88 0.49 -23.10
N ILE A 88 -21.21 -0.36 -22.13
CA ILE A 88 -20.24 -1.01 -21.24
C ILE A 88 -19.31 -1.94 -22.02
N ASP A 89 -18.04 -1.58 -22.14
CA ASP A 89 -17.02 -2.31 -22.90
C ASP A 89 -16.20 -3.32 -22.06
N PHE A 90 -16.40 -3.36 -20.74
CA PHE A 90 -15.63 -4.16 -19.77
C PHE A 90 -14.12 -3.83 -19.71
N SER A 91 -13.70 -2.67 -20.19
CA SER A 91 -12.30 -2.24 -20.08
C SER A 91 -11.87 -2.12 -18.60
N MET A 92 -10.73 -2.71 -18.27
CA MET A 92 -10.09 -2.59 -16.94
C MET A 92 -8.89 -1.65 -16.96
N ASP A 93 -8.75 -0.86 -18.04
CA ASP A 93 -7.68 0.10 -18.19
C ASP A 93 -7.88 1.31 -17.27
N THR A 94 -6.85 1.63 -16.49
CA THR A 94 -6.86 2.75 -15.55
C THR A 94 -5.96 3.90 -16.00
N ARG A 95 -5.30 3.80 -17.17
CA ARG A 95 -4.37 4.82 -17.68
C ARG A 95 -5.01 6.18 -17.89
N GLU A 96 -6.31 6.22 -18.18
CA GLU A 96 -7.05 7.49 -18.34
C GLU A 96 -7.32 8.21 -17.01
N VAL A 97 -7.25 7.50 -15.88
CA VAL A 97 -7.56 8.01 -14.54
C VAL A 97 -6.36 8.01 -13.58
N GLN A 98 -5.24 7.45 -14.02
CA GLN A 98 -3.97 7.39 -13.28
C GLN A 98 -2.89 8.27 -13.92
N HIS A 99 -2.12 8.95 -13.08
CA HIS A 99 -1.00 9.82 -13.43
C HIS A 99 0.36 9.23 -13.00
N GLY A 100 0.43 7.91 -12.82
CA GLY A 100 1.67 7.17 -12.53
C GLY A 100 2.35 7.61 -11.24
N LEU A 101 3.58 8.13 -11.35
CA LEU A 101 4.44 8.49 -10.20
C LEU A 101 3.80 9.51 -9.26
N ASN A 102 2.99 10.44 -9.78
CA ASN A 102 2.33 11.46 -8.96
C ASN A 102 1.29 10.84 -8.01
N ASP A 103 0.48 9.90 -8.50
CA ASP A 103 -0.49 9.19 -7.68
C ASP A 103 0.20 8.31 -6.64
N TRP A 104 1.31 7.66 -7.02
CA TRP A 104 2.13 6.88 -6.10
C TRP A 104 2.72 7.75 -4.98
N ALA A 105 3.35 8.88 -5.33
CA ALA A 105 3.92 9.79 -4.35
C ALA A 105 2.84 10.32 -3.39
N ALA A 106 1.68 10.74 -3.92
CA ALA A 106 0.55 11.20 -3.12
C ALA A 106 -0.08 10.09 -2.24
N ALA A 107 0.05 8.83 -2.63
CA ALA A 107 -0.34 7.69 -1.79
C ALA A 107 0.71 7.38 -0.72
N PHE A 108 1.99 7.41 -1.08
CA PHE A 108 3.13 7.18 -0.19
C PHE A 108 3.11 8.17 1.00
N VAL A 109 2.86 9.46 0.73
CA VAL A 109 2.75 10.49 1.78
C VAL A 109 1.33 10.68 2.32
N SER A 110 0.41 9.75 2.07
CA SER A 110 -0.96 9.88 2.59
C SER A 110 -0.99 9.77 4.11
N LYS A 111 -1.97 10.45 4.75
CA LYS A 111 -2.12 10.45 6.21
C LYS A 111 -2.14 9.04 6.81
N THR A 112 -2.82 8.10 6.15
CA THR A 112 -2.92 6.71 6.64
C THR A 112 -1.58 5.98 6.59
N LEU A 113 -0.79 6.15 5.52
CA LEU A 113 0.50 5.49 5.38
C LEU A 113 1.59 6.17 6.21
N ILE A 114 1.59 7.51 6.30
CA ILE A 114 2.51 8.25 7.19
C ILE A 114 2.30 7.83 8.63
N VAL A 115 1.05 7.75 9.12
CA VAL A 115 0.80 7.37 10.51
C VAL A 115 1.29 5.95 10.78
N PHE A 116 1.02 5.00 9.89
CA PHE A 116 1.40 3.61 10.10
C PHE A 116 2.91 3.36 9.91
N HIS A 117 3.43 3.64 8.71
CA HIS A 117 4.84 3.37 8.39
C HIS A 117 5.77 4.37 9.03
N GLY A 118 5.35 5.62 9.23
CA GLY A 118 6.11 6.60 9.99
C GLY A 118 6.23 6.21 11.46
N ALA A 119 5.21 5.60 12.08
CA ALA A 119 5.34 5.04 13.42
C ALA A 119 6.32 3.85 13.46
N LEU A 120 6.34 3.00 12.43
CA LEU A 120 7.32 1.91 12.33
C LEU A 120 8.75 2.42 12.13
N VAL A 121 8.97 3.37 11.22
CA VAL A 121 10.29 3.99 11.05
C VAL A 121 10.71 4.73 12.32
N GLY A 122 9.77 5.42 12.97
CA GLY A 122 9.98 6.08 14.25
C GLY A 122 10.38 5.11 15.36
N SER A 123 9.79 3.91 15.41
CA SER A 123 10.19 2.90 16.40
C SER A 123 11.59 2.36 16.14
N VAL A 124 11.98 2.16 14.86
CA VAL A 124 13.36 1.80 14.50
C VAL A 124 14.34 2.89 14.96
N LEU A 125 14.01 4.16 14.73
CA LEU A 125 14.82 5.30 15.18
C LEU A 125 14.97 5.33 16.71
N ILE A 126 13.87 5.17 17.44
CA ILE A 126 13.89 5.17 18.91
C ILE A 126 14.79 4.05 19.45
N VAL A 127 14.62 2.82 18.96
CA VAL A 127 15.44 1.68 19.40
C VAL A 127 16.91 1.89 19.05
N MET A 128 17.20 2.48 17.88
CA MET A 128 18.57 2.80 17.47
C MET A 128 19.25 3.77 18.45
N PHE A 129 18.56 4.80 18.94
CA PHE A 129 19.11 5.72 19.94
C PHE A 129 19.24 5.12 21.33
N ILE A 130 18.40 4.13 21.69
CA ILE A 130 18.52 3.41 22.97
C ILE A 130 19.73 2.48 22.98
N GLN A 131 20.12 1.95 21.82
CA GLN A 131 21.19 0.96 21.67
C GLN A 131 22.57 1.55 21.34
N MET A 132 22.65 2.83 20.98
CA MET A 132 23.91 3.58 20.81
C MET A 132 24.42 4.10 22.16
#